data_AF-A0AAJ1Q5S7-F1
#
_entry.id   AF-A0AAJ1Q5S7-F1
#
_cell.length_a   1.000
_cell.length_b   1.000
_cell.length_c   1.000
_cell.angle_alpha   90.00
_cell.angle_beta   90.00
_cell.angle_gamma   90.00
#
_symmetry.space_group_name_H-M   'P 1'
#
loop_
_entity.id
_entity.type
_entity.pdbx_description
1 polymer ?
#
loop_
_entity_poly.entity_id
_entity_poly.type
_entity_poly.pdbx_seq_one_letter_code
_entity_poly.pdbx_strand_id
1 'polypeptide(L)' 'DDFLRKSSLQGIYLDSLPTAQELAEFRIYWMAEGKAYHQAQWEQKLARRLQISRQKQSTLSDNNVPHWNSPEAWEDFL' A
#
# COMPACT_ATOMS: atom_id res chain seq x y z
N ASP A 1 -15.42 2.93 9.58
CA ASP A 1 -15.10 3.01 8.15
C ASP A 1 -14.81 1.61 7.62
N ASP A 2 -15.39 1.23 6.47
CA ASP A 2 -15.34 -0.15 5.97
C ASP A 2 -13.91 -0.55 5.57
N PHE A 3 -13.11 0.42 5.10
CA PHE A 3 -11.73 0.20 4.71
C PHE A 3 -10.84 -0.21 5.89
N LEU A 4 -10.87 0.53 7.00
CA LEU A 4 -10.07 0.22 8.21
C LEU A 4 -10.41 -1.16 8.78
N ARG A 5 -11.70 -1.52 8.74
CA ARG A 5 -12.16 -2.84 9.17
C ARG A 5 -11.63 -3.94 8.24
N LYS A 6 -11.69 -3.74 6.92
CA LYS A 6 -11.10 -4.66 5.93
C LYS A 6 -9.59 -4.78 6.02
N SER A 7 -8.89 -3.68 6.32
CA SER A 7 -7.44 -3.71 6.59
C SER A 7 -7.14 -4.55 7.83
N SER A 8 -7.90 -4.33 8.91
CA SER A 8 -7.73 -5.06 10.18
C SER A 8 -7.97 -6.56 10.02
N LEU A 9 -8.96 -6.96 9.21
CA LEU A 9 -9.23 -8.37 8.89
C LEU A 9 -8.05 -9.07 8.18
N GLN A 10 -7.19 -8.31 7.51
CA GLN A 10 -5.99 -8.81 6.85
C GLN A 10 -4.73 -8.72 7.73
N GLY A 11 -4.90 -8.38 9.02
CA GLY A 11 -3.80 -8.17 9.96
C GLY A 11 -3.09 -6.83 9.79
N ILE A 12 -3.70 -5.89 9.05
CA ILE A 12 -3.12 -4.57 8.80
C ILE A 12 -3.89 -3.53 9.61
N TYR A 13 -3.29 -3.10 10.71
CA TYR A 13 -3.85 -2.08 11.59
C TYR A 13 -3.38 -0.70 11.13
N LEU A 14 -4.31 0.07 10.58
CA LEU A 14 -4.08 1.45 10.16
C LEU A 14 -4.67 2.39 11.19
N ASP A 15 -3.84 3.30 11.71
CA ASP A 15 -4.25 4.31 12.70
C ASP A 15 -5.20 5.38 12.12
N SER A 16 -5.22 5.50 10.80
CA SER A 16 -5.93 6.55 10.07
C SER A 16 -6.27 6.09 8.67
N LEU A 17 -7.30 6.69 8.06
CA LEU A 17 -7.69 6.43 6.68
C LEU A 17 -6.56 6.79 5.69
N PRO A 18 -6.57 6.19 4.48
CA PRO A 18 -5.67 6.61 3.41
C PRO A 18 -5.87 8.09 3.10
N THR A 19 -4.78 8.84 3.01
CA THR A 19 -4.84 10.21 2.54
C THR A 19 -5.06 10.26 1.03
N ALA A 20 -5.57 11.39 0.54
CA ALA A 20 -5.77 11.61 -0.90
C ALA A 20 -4.46 11.47 -1.69
N GLN A 21 -3.32 11.84 -1.09
CA GLN A 21 -2.01 11.72 -1.70
C GLN A 21 -1.61 10.26 -1.87
N GLU A 22 -1.70 9.45 -0.81
CA GLU A 22 -1.38 8.01 -0.86
C GLU A 22 -2.26 7.28 -1.89
N LEU A 23 -3.55 7.65 -1.96
CA LEU A 23 -4.48 7.11 -2.94
C LEU A 23 -4.13 7.53 -4.37
N ALA A 24 -3.70 8.78 -4.57
CA ALA A 24 -3.31 9.31 -5.88
C ALA A 24 -2.02 8.66 -6.38
N GLU A 25 -0.98 8.56 -5.55
CA GLU A 25 0.26 7.85 -5.88
C GLU A 25 -0.02 6.40 -6.30
N PHE A 26 -0.87 5.73 -5.53
CA PHE A 26 -1.28 4.37 -5.79
C PHE A 26 -2.03 4.24 -7.12
N ARG A 27 -2.99 5.14 -7.39
CA ARG A 27 -3.72 5.16 -8.67
C ARG A 27 -2.81 5.45 -9.86
N ILE A 28 -1.89 6.40 -9.74
CA ILE A 28 -0.95 6.77 -10.81
C ILE A 28 -0.04 5.58 -11.15
N TYR A 29 0.48 4.89 -10.13
CA TYR A 29 1.33 3.70 -10.31
C TYR A 29 0.61 2.61 -11.12
N TRP A 30 -0.59 2.23 -10.70
CA TRP A 30 -1.35 1.17 -11.39
C TRP A 30 -1.93 1.61 -12.74
N MET A 31 -2.21 2.90 -12.92
CA MET A 31 -2.60 3.45 -14.22
C MET A 31 -1.44 3.36 -15.22
N ALA A 32 -0.20 3.59 -14.78
CA ALA A 32 0.99 3.43 -15.62
C ALA A 32 1.26 1.96 -15.99
N GLU A 33 0.95 1.02 -15.10
CA GLU A 33 1.07 -0.41 -15.36
C GLU A 33 -0.09 -0.98 -16.20
N GLY A 34 -1.20 -0.24 -16.33
CA GLY A 34 -2.36 -0.62 -17.15
C GLY A 34 -3.14 -1.83 -16.62
N LYS A 35 -2.86 -2.29 -15.39
CA LYS A 35 -3.53 -3.46 -14.78
C LYS A 35 -4.77 -3.02 -13.99
N ALA A 36 -5.94 -3.50 -14.42
CA ALA A 36 -7.19 -3.33 -13.69
C ALA A 36 -7.43 -4.55 -12.78
N TYR A 37 -7.47 -4.33 -11.46
CA TYR A 37 -7.82 -5.35 -10.47
C TYR A 37 -9.23 -5.17 -9.92
N HIS A 38 -9.73 -6.19 -9.22
CA HIS A 38 -10.98 -6.10 -8.47
C HIS A 38 -10.83 -5.17 -7.27
N GLN A 39 -11.93 -4.50 -6.87
CA GLN A 39 -11.95 -3.58 -5.73
C GLN A 39 -11.36 -4.22 -4.45
N ALA A 40 -11.67 -5.49 -4.19
CA ALA A 40 -11.11 -6.21 -3.05
C ALA A 40 -9.57 -6.26 -3.10
N GLN A 41 -8.99 -6.63 -4.24
CA GLN A 41 -7.53 -6.69 -4.43
C GLN A 41 -6.88 -5.32 -4.28
N TRP A 42 -7.54 -4.28 -4.77
CA TRP A 42 -7.13 -2.89 -4.57
C TRP A 42 -7.09 -2.51 -3.09
N GLU A 43 -8.10 -2.91 -2.31
CA GLU A 43 -8.15 -2.66 -0.86
C GLU A 43 -7.03 -3.40 -0.12
N GLN A 44 -6.72 -4.66 -0.49
CA GLN A 44 -5.60 -5.41 0.09
C GLN A 44 -4.25 -4.72 -0.19
N LYS A 45 -4.02 -4.37 -1.46
CA LYS A 45 -2.77 -3.73 -1.92
C LYS A 45 -2.60 -2.35 -1.28
N LEU A 46 -3.67 -1.55 -1.22
CA LEU A 46 -3.66 -0.24 -0.59
C LEU A 46 -3.36 -0.35 0.91
N ALA A 47 -4.06 -1.24 1.64
CA ALA A 47 -3.84 -1.43 3.07
C ALA A 47 -2.37 -1.73 3.38
N ARG A 48 -1.75 -2.63 2.60
CA ARG A 48 -0.34 -2.99 2.78
C ARG A 48 0.61 -1.83 2.45
N ARG A 49 0.34 -1.05 1.39
CA ARG A 49 1.15 0.12 1.02
C ARG A 49 1.14 1.18 2.13
N LEU A 50 -0.03 1.42 2.74
CA LEU A 50 -0.18 2.35 3.86
C LEU A 50 0.55 1.87 5.12
N GLN A 51 0.43 0.58 5.47
CA GLN A 51 1.15 -0.01 6.61
C GLN A 51 2.65 0.23 6.48
N ILE A 52 3.18 -0.10 5.32
CA ILE A 52 4.60 0.00 5.02
C ILE A 52 5.05 1.47 4.97
N SER A 53 4.29 2.35 4.30
CA SER A 53 4.62 3.77 4.21
C SER A 53 4.70 4.43 5.59
N ARG A 54 3.77 4.07 6.49
CA ARG A 54 3.74 4.55 7.88
C ARG A 54 4.87 3.97 8.71
N GLN A 55 5.19 2.69 8.56
CA GLN A 55 6.37 2.08 9.16
C GLN A 55 7.65 2.80 8.69
N LYS A 56 7.77 3.11 7.39
CA LYS A 56 8.90 3.87 6.83
C LYS A 56 9.04 5.25 7.47
N GLN A 57 7.94 5.98 7.66
CA GLN A 57 7.94 7.28 8.32
C GLN A 57 8.50 7.19 9.75
N SER A 58 8.28 6.07 10.44
CA SER A 58 8.87 5.80 11.75
C SER A 58 10.34 5.33 11.68
N THR A 59 10.79 4.74 10.57
CA THR A 59 12.14 4.16 10.40
C THR A 59 13.09 4.98 9.51
N LEU A 60 12.77 6.24 9.16
CA LEU A 60 13.63 7.15 8.37
C LEU A 60 15.04 7.42 8.97
N SER A 61 15.40 6.74 10.07
CA SER A 61 16.76 6.70 10.62
C SER A 61 17.68 5.65 9.99
N ASP A 62 17.21 4.71 9.16
CA ASP A 62 18.07 3.68 8.56
C ASP A 62 17.91 3.57 7.03
N ASN A 63 19.00 3.83 6.31
CA ASN A 63 19.11 3.92 4.85
C ASN A 63 19.06 2.54 4.15
N ASN A 64 18.14 1.66 4.53
CA ASN A 64 17.83 0.46 3.75
C ASN A 64 16.52 0.69 3.01
N VAL A 65 16.58 0.87 1.68
CA VAL A 65 15.39 0.84 0.83
C VAL A 65 15.10 -0.64 0.58
N PRO A 66 14.11 -1.24 1.27
CA PRO A 66 13.80 -2.64 1.05
C PRO A 66 13.27 -2.86 -0.37
N HIS A 67 13.62 -4.02 -0.92
CA HIS A 67 13.36 -4.42 -2.31
C HIS A 67 11.90 -4.27 -2.76
N TRP A 68 10.92 -4.29 -1.83
CA TRP A 68 9.50 -4.00 -2.12
C TRP A 68 9.21 -2.57 -2.62
N ASN A 69 10.20 -1.67 -2.57
CA ASN A 69 10.12 -0.32 -3.14
C ASN A 69 10.58 -0.26 -4.61
N SER A 70 11.02 -1.38 -5.18
CA SER A 70 11.30 -1.52 -6.61
C SER A 70 10.04 -1.94 -7.38
N PRO A 71 9.85 -1.48 -8.62
CA PRO A 71 8.69 -1.84 -9.45
C PRO A 71 8.55 -3.36 -9.69
N GLU A 72 9.64 -4.12 -9.63
CA GLU A 72 9.66 -5.58 -9.79
C GLU A 72 9.13 -6.35 -8.57
N ALA A 73 9.25 -5.80 -7.37
CA ALA A 73 8.84 -6.53 -6.17
C ALA A 73 7.32 -6.62 -6.01
N TRP A 74 6.56 -5.86 -6.81
CA TRP A 74 5.11 -5.98 -6.89
C TRP A 74 4.65 -7.24 -7.64
N GLU A 75 5.55 -7.88 -8.40
CA GLU A 75 5.29 -9.14 -9.10
C GLU A 75 5.43 -10.36 -8.17
N ASP A 76 6.26 -10.29 -7.12
CA ASP A 76 6.43 -11.37 -6.13
C ASP A 76 5.19 -11.54 -5.23
N PHE A 77 4.34 -10.51 -5.15
CA PHE A 77 3.06 -10.54 -4.42
C PHE A 77 1.85 -10.89 -5.32
N LEU A 78 2.06 -11.35 -6.57
CA LEU A 78 1.04 -11.95 -7.45
C LEU A 78 1.05 -13.47 -7.34
#